data_AF-A0A9X5BLA4-F1
#
_entry.id   AF-A0A9X5BLA4-F1
#
_cell.length_a   1.000
_cell.length_b   1.000
_cell.length_c   1.000
_cell.angle_alpha   90.00
_cell.angle_beta   90.00
_cell.angle_gamma   90.00
#
_symmetry.space_group_name_H-M   'P 1'
#
loop_
_entity.id
_entity.type
_entity.pdbx_description
1 polymer ?
#
loop_
_entity_poly.entity_id
_entity_poly.type
_entity_poly.pdbx_seq_one_letter_code
_entity_poly.pdbx_strand_id
1 'polypeptide(L)'
;SITVGANETSKFWLGMLNDLKNRGLKDVLFLCVDGLAGFKEAIGAVYPQAQIQRCVIHMLRNSFKYVNYSDLKKFSSDFKAVYNAPTETAAFSELEGLKEKWGKKYPYAISNWENNWEDVSSFFQFSQELRRIMYTTNIIEGLNRQYRKVTKAKSVFPSDQSLEKMLYLSSENITKKWTQRYRGWDQVLNQLIVLYRERLTQYL
;
A
#
# COMPACT_ATOMS: atom_id res chain seq x y z
N SER A 1 -2.25 -17.95 -0.34
CA SER A 1 -1.07 -18.50 -1.05
C SER A 1 0.11 -17.58 -0.80
N ILE A 2 1.32 -18.12 -0.88
CA ILE A 2 2.55 -17.34 -0.98
C ILE A 2 3.09 -17.58 -2.38
N THR A 3 3.61 -16.55 -3.04
CA THR A 3 4.22 -16.68 -4.36
C THR A 3 5.63 -16.12 -4.25
N VAL A 4 6.62 -16.96 -4.57
CA VAL A 4 8.02 -16.55 -4.70
C VAL A 4 8.27 -16.25 -6.18
N GLY A 5 8.66 -15.02 -6.48
CA GLY A 5 8.96 -14.58 -7.84
C GLY A 5 10.47 -14.51 -8.08
N ALA A 6 10.92 -14.88 -9.27
CA ALA A 6 12.32 -14.74 -9.68
C ALA A 6 12.66 -13.31 -10.15
N ASN A 7 11.67 -12.55 -10.64
CA ASN A 7 11.84 -11.18 -11.13
C ASN A 7 10.52 -10.39 -11.13
N GLU A 8 10.64 -9.06 -10.97
CA GLU A 8 9.51 -8.12 -10.95
C GLU A 8 9.17 -7.66 -12.37
N THR A 9 8.57 -8.55 -13.18
CA THR A 9 8.18 -8.25 -14.57
C THR A 9 6.68 -8.02 -14.69
N SER A 10 6.26 -7.22 -15.68
CA SER A 10 4.81 -7.05 -15.98
C SER A 10 4.10 -8.39 -16.20
N LYS A 11 4.77 -9.34 -16.88
CA LYS A 11 4.24 -10.70 -17.09
C LYS A 11 4.04 -11.46 -15.78
N PHE A 12 4.94 -11.31 -14.82
CA PHE A 12 4.81 -11.92 -13.50
C PHE A 12 3.58 -11.37 -12.75
N TRP A 13 3.42 -10.04 -12.72
CA TRP A 13 2.25 -9.40 -12.09
C TRP A 13 0.93 -9.81 -12.75
N LEU A 14 0.90 -9.86 -14.08
CA LEU A 14 -0.25 -10.30 -14.84
C LEU A 14 -0.63 -11.75 -14.50
N GLY A 15 0.36 -12.63 -14.36
CA GLY A 15 0.16 -14.02 -13.93
C GLY A 15 -0.46 -14.10 -12.54
N MET A 16 0.08 -13.34 -11.57
CA MET A 16 -0.47 -13.30 -10.19
C MET A 16 -1.92 -12.79 -10.15
N LEU A 17 -2.22 -11.71 -10.87
CA LEU A 17 -3.58 -11.15 -10.88
C LEU A 17 -4.59 -12.10 -11.53
N ASN A 18 -4.18 -12.81 -12.60
CA ASN A 18 -5.01 -13.84 -13.23
C ASN A 18 -5.18 -15.08 -12.33
N ASP A 19 -4.19 -15.48 -11.53
CA ASP A 19 -4.37 -16.54 -10.52
C ASP A 19 -5.49 -16.19 -9.55
N LEU A 20 -5.51 -14.95 -9.03
CA LEU A 20 -6.58 -14.47 -8.16
C LEU A 20 -7.95 -14.55 -8.86
N LYS A 21 -8.02 -14.13 -10.12
CA LYS A 21 -9.24 -14.17 -10.94
C LYS A 21 -9.73 -15.61 -11.14
N ASN A 22 -8.82 -16.53 -11.48
CA ASN A 22 -9.12 -17.95 -11.67
C ASN A 22 -9.58 -18.63 -10.38
N ARG A 23 -9.14 -18.13 -9.22
CA ARG A 23 -9.58 -18.57 -7.89
C ARG A 23 -10.93 -17.97 -7.47
N GLY A 24 -11.56 -17.17 -8.33
CA GLY A 24 -12.90 -16.64 -8.14
C GLY A 24 -12.98 -15.19 -7.67
N LEU A 25 -11.86 -14.45 -7.60
CA LEU A 25 -11.90 -13.01 -7.34
C LEU A 25 -12.49 -12.29 -8.55
N LYS A 26 -13.75 -11.83 -8.43
CA LYS A 26 -14.49 -11.22 -9.54
C LYS A 26 -14.23 -9.73 -9.68
N ASP A 27 -14.22 -9.02 -8.56
CA ASP A 27 -14.14 -7.57 -8.55
C ASP A 27 -13.27 -7.05 -7.41
N VAL A 28 -12.56 -5.95 -7.67
CA VAL A 28 -11.64 -5.31 -6.73
C VAL A 28 -11.87 -3.81 -6.76
N LEU A 29 -12.31 -3.23 -5.64
CA LEU A 29 -12.58 -1.79 -5.57
C LEU A 29 -11.29 -0.97 -5.72
N PHE A 30 -10.24 -1.32 -4.99
CA PHE A 30 -8.95 -0.65 -5.04
C PHE A 30 -7.78 -1.57 -4.70
N LEU A 31 -6.60 -1.24 -5.23
CA LEU A 31 -5.34 -1.92 -4.99
C LEU A 31 -4.29 -0.90 -4.52
N CYS A 32 -3.80 -1.07 -3.30
CA CYS A 32 -2.71 -0.28 -2.74
C CYS A 32 -1.36 -0.92 -3.10
N VAL A 33 -0.59 -0.28 -3.98
CA VAL A 33 0.68 -0.82 -4.50
C VAL A 33 1.83 0.15 -4.27
N ASP A 34 3.05 -0.35 -4.13
CA ASP A 34 4.27 0.45 -3.97
C ASP A 34 4.84 0.96 -5.30
N GLY A 35 4.12 0.71 -6.41
CA GLY A 35 4.33 1.16 -7.78
C GLY A 35 5.58 0.61 -8.47
N LEU A 36 5.66 -0.71 -8.44
CA LEU A 36 6.59 -1.52 -9.22
C LEU A 36 6.30 -1.40 -10.72
N ALA A 37 7.38 -1.47 -11.51
CA ALA A 37 7.30 -1.36 -12.95
C ALA A 37 6.38 -2.44 -13.54
N GLY A 38 5.48 -2.04 -14.45
CA GLY A 38 4.58 -2.97 -15.13
C GLY A 38 3.37 -3.43 -14.29
N PHE A 39 3.28 -3.06 -13.02
CA PHE A 39 2.19 -3.52 -12.15
C PHE A 39 0.91 -2.72 -12.37
N LYS A 40 1.01 -1.40 -12.59
CA LYS A 40 -0.15 -0.54 -12.90
C LYS A 40 -0.86 -1.01 -14.18
N GLU A 41 -0.07 -1.35 -15.20
CA GLU A 41 -0.53 -1.87 -16.49
C GLU A 41 -1.17 -3.25 -16.32
N ALA A 42 -0.55 -4.14 -15.53
CA ALA A 42 -1.11 -5.46 -15.25
C ALA A 42 -2.45 -5.37 -14.49
N ILE A 43 -2.59 -4.44 -13.55
CA ILE A 43 -3.85 -4.17 -12.86
C ILE A 43 -4.90 -3.69 -13.84
N GLY A 44 -4.58 -2.70 -14.67
CA GLY A 44 -5.50 -2.17 -15.69
C GLY A 44 -5.98 -3.25 -16.67
N ALA A 45 -5.14 -4.25 -16.98
CA ALA A 45 -5.51 -5.36 -17.85
C ALA A 45 -6.45 -6.39 -17.19
N VAL A 46 -6.28 -6.71 -15.91
CA VAL A 46 -7.05 -7.78 -15.23
C VAL A 46 -8.28 -7.24 -14.50
N TYR A 47 -8.14 -6.10 -13.84
CA TYR A 47 -9.15 -5.42 -13.02
C TYR A 47 -9.28 -3.95 -13.45
N PRO A 48 -9.81 -3.66 -14.65
CA PRO A 48 -9.86 -2.30 -15.20
C PRO A 48 -10.67 -1.30 -14.37
N GLN A 49 -11.59 -1.78 -13.53
CA GLN A 49 -12.41 -0.95 -12.64
C GLN A 49 -11.78 -0.72 -11.26
N ALA A 50 -10.62 -1.35 -10.97
CA ALA A 50 -9.93 -1.18 -9.70
C ALA A 50 -9.21 0.18 -9.65
N GLN A 51 -9.47 0.93 -8.59
CA GLN A 51 -8.71 2.15 -8.31
C GLN A 51 -7.30 1.79 -7.86
N ILE A 52 -6.29 2.35 -8.51
CA ILE A 52 -4.89 2.10 -8.16
C ILE A 52 -4.45 3.20 -7.22
N GLN A 53 -4.02 2.80 -6.03
CA GLN A 53 -3.56 3.72 -4.99
C GLN A 53 -2.06 3.50 -4.79
N ARG A 54 -1.23 4.52 -5.03
CA ARG A 54 0.21 4.44 -4.70
C ARG A 54 0.38 4.53 -3.19
N CYS A 55 0.84 3.45 -2.57
CA CYS A 55 0.89 3.31 -1.12
C CYS A 55 1.66 4.46 -0.45
N VAL A 56 0.94 5.30 0.30
CA VAL A 56 1.48 6.47 1.03
C VAL A 56 2.64 6.08 1.95
N ILE A 57 2.56 4.88 2.55
CA ILE A 57 3.60 4.36 3.44
C ILE A 57 4.90 4.06 2.69
N HIS A 58 4.80 3.48 1.49
CA HIS A 58 5.99 3.26 0.66
C HIS A 58 6.57 4.58 0.17
N MET A 59 5.72 5.56 -0.18
CA MET A 59 6.16 6.92 -0.52
C MET A 59 6.92 7.58 0.64
N LEU A 60 6.37 7.54 1.85
CA LEU A 60 7.02 8.07 3.05
C LEU A 60 8.36 7.38 3.33
N ARG A 61 8.39 6.05 3.31
CA ARG A 61 9.63 5.27 3.55
C ARG A 61 10.70 5.56 2.49
N ASN A 62 10.30 5.72 1.23
CA ASN A 62 11.23 6.07 0.17
C ASN A 62 11.81 7.47 0.41
N SER A 63 10.98 8.46 0.77
CA SER A 63 11.47 9.79 1.15
C SER A 63 12.42 9.76 2.34
N PHE A 64 12.11 8.98 3.39
CA PHE A 64 12.91 8.91 4.62
C PHE A 64 14.34 8.39 4.41
N LYS A 65 14.60 7.61 3.34
CA LYS A 65 15.96 7.17 2.99
C LYS A 65 16.90 8.32 2.64
N TYR A 66 16.35 9.47 2.23
CA TYR A 66 17.10 10.65 1.79
C TYR A 66 17.09 11.77 2.83
N VAL A 67 16.56 11.52 4.03
CA VAL A 67 16.44 12.49 5.12
C VAL A 67 17.39 12.10 6.23
N ASN A 68 18.18 13.06 6.71
CA ASN A 68 19.11 12.82 7.82
C ASN A 68 18.34 12.45 9.09
N TYR A 69 18.92 11.56 9.90
CA TYR A 69 18.30 11.08 11.14
C TYR A 69 17.89 12.22 12.10
N SER A 70 18.70 13.28 12.18
CA SER A 70 18.42 14.50 12.98
C SER A 70 17.11 15.18 12.61
N ASP A 71 16.75 15.15 11.33
CA ASP A 71 15.59 15.86 10.79
C ASP A 71 14.38 14.93 10.62
N LEU A 72 14.59 13.61 10.59
CA LEU A 72 13.58 12.61 10.27
C LEU A 72 12.31 12.75 11.11
N LYS A 73 12.45 13.01 12.43
CA LYS A 73 11.30 13.20 13.32
C LYS A 73 10.45 14.41 12.91
N LYS A 74 11.10 15.54 12.60
CA LYS A 74 10.42 16.78 12.23
C LYS A 74 9.83 16.67 10.82
N PHE A 75 10.62 16.17 9.87
CA PHE A 75 10.19 15.89 8.50
C PHE A 75 8.96 14.97 8.46
N SER A 76 8.99 13.86 9.20
CA SER A 76 7.85 12.93 9.29
C SER A 76 6.61 13.57 9.91
N SER A 77 6.78 14.44 10.91
CA SER A 77 5.68 15.17 11.53
C SER A 77 5.04 16.15 10.57
N ASP A 78 5.85 16.92 9.82
CA ASP A 78 5.37 17.87 8.83
C ASP A 78 4.64 17.14 7.69
N PHE A 79 5.16 16.00 7.23
CA PHE A 79 4.53 15.18 6.18
C PHE A 79 3.15 14.62 6.55
N LYS A 80 2.81 14.57 7.83
CA LYS A 80 1.46 14.18 8.26
C LYS A 80 0.38 15.13 7.76
N ALA A 81 0.71 16.40 7.57
CA ALA A 81 -0.25 17.40 7.10
C ALA A 81 -0.75 17.07 5.69
N VAL A 82 0.14 16.60 4.80
CA VAL A 82 -0.19 16.20 3.43
C VAL A 82 -1.24 15.09 3.43
N TYR A 83 -0.95 13.94 4.04
CA TYR A 83 -1.85 12.80 3.88
C TYR A 83 -3.08 12.82 4.82
N ASN A 84 -3.09 13.69 5.83
CA ASN A 84 -4.26 13.94 6.67
C ASN A 84 -5.13 15.10 6.18
N ALA A 85 -4.72 15.81 5.13
CA ALA A 85 -5.48 16.92 4.57
C ALA A 85 -6.91 16.47 4.18
N PRO A 86 -7.92 17.35 4.29
CA PRO A 86 -9.30 16.98 4.03
C PRO A 86 -9.58 16.71 2.55
N THR A 87 -8.87 17.39 1.65
CA THR A 87 -9.05 17.34 0.19
C THR A 87 -7.71 17.23 -0.51
N GLU A 88 -7.72 16.79 -1.78
CA GLU A 88 -6.53 16.79 -2.64
C GLU A 88 -5.91 18.19 -2.77
N THR A 89 -6.72 19.22 -2.97
CA THR A 89 -6.23 20.60 -3.10
C THR A 89 -5.52 21.06 -1.82
N ALA A 90 -6.09 20.80 -0.66
CA ALA A 90 -5.45 21.11 0.61
C ALA A 90 -4.14 20.32 0.79
N ALA A 91 -4.13 19.05 0.40
CA ALA A 91 -2.94 18.21 0.46
C ALA A 91 -1.82 18.71 -0.45
N PHE A 92 -2.17 19.21 -1.63
CA PHE A 92 -1.22 19.81 -2.56
C PHE A 92 -0.60 21.07 -1.99
N SER A 93 -1.40 21.95 -1.38
CA SER A 93 -0.88 23.14 -0.68
C SER A 93 0.04 22.77 0.49
N GLU A 94 -0.26 21.71 1.26
CA GLU A 94 0.63 21.20 2.30
C GLU A 94 1.94 20.65 1.72
N LEU A 95 1.90 20.02 0.53
CA LEU A 95 3.09 19.55 -0.16
C LEU A 95 3.96 20.72 -0.67
N GLU A 96 3.35 21.80 -1.16
CA GLU A 96 4.04 23.03 -1.52
C GLU A 96 4.74 23.66 -0.31
N GLY A 97 4.04 23.75 0.84
CA GLY A 97 4.66 24.23 2.09
C GLY A 97 5.84 23.36 2.56
N LEU A 98 5.76 22.03 2.38
CA LEU A 98 6.89 21.13 2.62
C LEU A 98 8.04 21.36 1.65
N LYS A 99 7.75 21.64 0.37
CA LYS A 99 8.76 21.97 -0.63
C LYS A 99 9.52 23.24 -0.27
N GLU A 100 8.82 24.27 0.20
CA GLU A 100 9.47 25.52 0.65
C GLU A 100 10.42 25.26 1.83
N LYS A 101 9.97 24.46 2.80
CA LYS A 101 10.71 24.19 4.04
C LYS A 101 11.87 23.22 3.85
N TRP A 102 11.65 22.13 3.12
CA TRP A 102 12.57 21.00 3.03
C TRP A 102 13.15 20.79 1.63
N GLY A 103 12.56 21.34 0.57
CA GLY A 103 12.94 21.07 -0.82
C GLY A 103 14.38 21.49 -1.16
N LYS A 104 14.93 22.52 -0.51
CA LYS A 104 16.34 22.88 -0.67
C LYS A 104 17.30 21.85 -0.03
N LYS A 105 16.90 21.26 1.10
CA LYS A 105 17.74 20.32 1.87
C LYS A 105 17.59 18.88 1.38
N TYR A 106 16.37 18.48 1.02
CA TYR A 106 16.00 17.13 0.60
C TYR A 106 15.20 17.16 -0.72
N PRO A 107 15.80 17.65 -1.83
CA PRO A 107 15.07 17.83 -3.09
C PRO A 107 14.45 16.54 -3.62
N TYR A 108 15.16 15.40 -3.52
CA TYR A 108 14.66 14.11 -3.97
C TYR A 108 13.46 13.60 -3.13
N ALA A 109 13.47 13.88 -1.83
CA ALA A 109 12.38 13.45 -0.95
C ALA A 109 11.05 14.14 -1.30
N ILE A 110 11.10 15.37 -1.85
CA ILE A 110 9.95 16.14 -2.31
C ILE A 110 9.60 15.80 -3.76
N SER A 111 10.58 15.82 -4.68
CA SER A 111 10.32 15.58 -6.11
C SER A 111 9.76 14.18 -6.37
N ASN A 112 10.12 13.19 -5.55
CA ASN A 112 9.51 11.87 -5.62
C ASN A 112 7.98 11.92 -5.41
N TRP A 113 7.48 12.80 -4.53
CA TRP A 113 6.04 12.98 -4.33
C TRP A 113 5.39 13.74 -5.47
N GLU A 114 6.03 14.81 -5.94
CA GLU A 114 5.52 15.60 -7.08
C GLU A 114 5.38 14.71 -8.34
N ASN A 115 6.40 13.89 -8.63
CA ASN A 115 6.42 13.01 -9.80
C ASN A 115 5.38 11.87 -9.74
N ASN A 116 4.93 11.51 -8.53
CA ASN A 116 3.95 10.43 -8.32
C ASN A 116 2.61 10.98 -7.80
N TRP A 117 2.38 12.31 -7.86
CA TRP A 117 1.25 12.94 -7.20
C TRP A 117 -0.08 12.40 -7.68
N GLU A 118 -0.25 12.23 -8.99
CA GLU A 118 -1.46 11.69 -9.61
C GLU A 118 -1.86 10.32 -9.03
N ASP A 119 -0.89 9.41 -8.90
CA ASP A 119 -1.17 8.07 -8.36
C ASP A 119 -1.39 8.09 -6.83
N VAL A 120 -0.73 9.02 -6.14
CA VAL A 120 -0.86 9.16 -4.68
C VAL A 120 -2.16 9.83 -4.31
N SER A 121 -2.54 10.92 -4.98
CA SER A 121 -3.69 11.78 -4.65
C SER A 121 -5.04 11.08 -4.86
N SER A 122 -5.06 10.01 -5.66
CA SER A 122 -6.20 9.09 -5.81
C SER A 122 -6.81 8.65 -4.48
N PHE A 123 -6.04 8.62 -3.38
CA PHE A 123 -6.59 8.22 -2.08
C PHE A 123 -7.50 9.28 -1.44
N PHE A 124 -7.48 10.55 -1.87
CA PHE A 124 -8.36 11.61 -1.36
C PHE A 124 -9.82 11.49 -1.83
N GLN A 125 -10.10 10.63 -2.82
CA GLN A 125 -11.48 10.26 -3.16
C GLN A 125 -12.18 9.47 -2.03
N PHE A 126 -11.40 8.95 -1.08
CA PHE A 126 -11.88 8.15 0.03
C PHE A 126 -12.10 8.98 1.29
N SER A 127 -13.07 8.53 2.10
CA SER A 127 -13.34 9.08 3.43
C SER A 127 -12.12 9.00 4.34
N GLN A 128 -12.11 9.83 5.39
CA GLN A 128 -11.03 9.83 6.37
C GLN A 128 -10.89 8.45 7.06
N GLU A 129 -12.01 7.78 7.33
CA GLU A 129 -12.03 6.46 7.96
C GLU A 129 -11.36 5.40 7.07
N LEU A 130 -11.67 5.40 5.77
CA LEU A 130 -11.06 4.46 4.82
C LEU A 130 -9.58 4.81 4.56
N ARG A 131 -9.26 6.10 4.43
CA ARG A 131 -7.86 6.55 4.29
C ARG A 131 -7.01 6.09 5.47
N ARG A 132 -7.53 6.17 6.70
CA ARG A 132 -6.83 5.67 7.90
C ARG A 132 -6.50 4.18 7.84
N ILE A 133 -7.34 3.39 7.19
CA ILE A 133 -7.07 1.96 6.92
C ILE A 133 -5.98 1.82 5.85
N MET A 134 -5.98 2.66 4.82
CA MET A 134 -4.97 2.60 3.75
C MET A 134 -3.57 3.00 4.20
N TYR A 135 -3.44 4.06 5.01
CA TYR A 135 -2.13 4.53 5.48
C TYR A 135 -1.70 3.95 6.83
N THR A 136 -2.45 3.04 7.46
CA THR A 136 -1.93 2.37 8.66
C THR A 136 -0.86 1.35 8.28
N THR A 137 0.31 1.46 8.90
CA THR A 137 1.43 0.53 8.63
C THR A 137 1.29 -0.77 9.40
N ASN A 138 0.46 -0.82 10.45
CA ASN A 138 0.49 -1.87 11.47
C ASN A 138 0.29 -3.28 10.91
N ILE A 139 -0.62 -3.47 9.95
CA ILE A 139 -0.88 -4.80 9.39
C ILE A 139 0.31 -5.28 8.56
N ILE A 140 0.79 -4.44 7.64
CA ILE A 140 1.87 -4.79 6.73
C ILE A 140 3.21 -4.90 7.48
N GLU A 141 3.49 -3.98 8.42
CA GLU A 141 4.67 -4.06 9.28
C GLU A 141 4.62 -5.25 10.23
N GLY A 142 3.44 -5.55 10.79
CA GLY A 142 3.22 -6.71 11.63
C GLY A 142 3.56 -8.00 10.89
N LEU A 143 3.03 -8.18 9.67
CA LEU A 143 3.31 -9.31 8.81
C LEU A 143 4.81 -9.40 8.46
N ASN A 144 5.38 -8.31 7.93
CA ASN A 144 6.79 -8.26 7.53
C ASN A 144 7.74 -8.52 8.70
N ARG A 145 7.41 -8.05 9.91
CA ARG A 145 8.19 -8.32 11.12
C ARG A 145 8.21 -9.81 11.45
N GLN A 146 7.08 -10.51 11.31
CA GLN A 146 7.04 -11.95 11.56
C GLN A 146 7.80 -12.74 10.49
N TYR A 147 7.70 -12.34 9.22
CA TYR A 147 8.51 -12.94 8.15
C TYR A 147 10.01 -12.75 8.40
N ARG A 148 10.46 -11.53 8.70
CA ARG A 148 11.86 -11.26 9.08
C ARG A 148 12.29 -12.07 10.31
N LYS A 149 11.40 -12.28 11.29
CA LYS A 149 11.71 -13.08 12.49
C LYS A 149 11.98 -14.54 12.16
N VAL A 150 11.22 -15.15 11.24
CA VAL A 150 11.42 -16.56 10.88
C VAL A 150 12.59 -16.74 9.91
N THR A 151 12.86 -15.75 9.05
CA THR A 151 13.95 -15.83 8.07
C THR A 151 15.31 -15.39 8.62
N LYS A 152 15.39 -14.56 9.68
CA LYS A 152 16.68 -14.02 10.19
C LYS A 152 17.73 -15.08 10.56
N ALA A 153 17.30 -16.28 10.92
CA ALA A 153 18.19 -17.37 11.34
C ALA A 153 18.74 -18.18 10.15
N LYS A 154 18.29 -17.88 8.93
CA LYS A 154 18.66 -18.57 7.70
C LYS A 154 19.31 -17.57 6.75
N SER A 155 20.60 -17.72 6.51
CA SER A 155 21.33 -16.89 5.54
C SER A 155 21.01 -17.27 4.10
N VAL A 156 20.71 -18.56 3.84
CA VAL A 156 20.39 -19.10 2.51
C VAL A 156 19.25 -20.11 2.62
N PHE A 157 18.39 -20.12 1.61
CA PHE A 157 17.36 -21.15 1.42
C PHE A 157 17.80 -22.08 0.28
N PRO A 158 17.70 -23.41 0.44
CA PRO A 158 18.14 -24.37 -0.59
C PRO A 158 17.25 -24.39 -1.84
N SER A 159 16.01 -23.90 -1.75
CA SER A 159 15.09 -23.76 -2.87
C SER A 159 13.97 -22.75 -2.57
N ASP A 160 13.32 -22.23 -3.60
CA ASP A 160 12.15 -21.36 -3.46
C ASP A 160 11.03 -22.02 -2.65
N GLN A 161 10.82 -23.33 -2.85
CA GLN A 161 9.82 -24.10 -2.10
C GLN A 161 10.12 -24.14 -0.60
N SER A 162 11.40 -24.18 -0.21
CA SER A 162 11.78 -24.16 1.21
C SER A 162 11.47 -22.82 1.88
N LEU A 163 11.66 -21.72 1.15
CA LEU A 163 11.27 -20.37 1.57
C LEU A 163 9.75 -20.25 1.64
N GLU A 164 9.05 -20.69 0.60
CA GLU A 164 7.59 -20.66 0.51
C GLU A 164 6.95 -21.40 1.67
N LYS A 165 7.42 -22.62 1.98
CA LYS A 165 6.92 -23.41 3.12
C LYS A 165 7.09 -22.66 4.45
N MET A 166 8.23 -22.01 4.65
CA MET A 166 8.49 -21.25 5.88
C MET A 166 7.57 -20.03 5.99
N LEU A 167 7.41 -19.28 4.90
CA LEU A 167 6.52 -18.12 4.86
C LEU A 167 5.05 -18.53 4.98
N TYR A 168 4.64 -19.64 4.39
CA TYR A 168 3.29 -20.20 4.51
C TYR A 168 2.97 -20.55 5.97
N LEU A 169 3.83 -21.33 6.64
CA LEU A 169 3.64 -21.70 8.05
C LEU A 169 3.66 -20.48 8.98
N SER A 170 4.48 -19.47 8.67
CA SER A 170 4.47 -18.20 9.39
C SER A 170 3.13 -17.48 9.21
N SER A 171 2.63 -17.42 7.97
CA SER A 171 1.35 -16.81 7.63
C SER A 171 0.18 -17.48 8.34
N GLU A 172 0.11 -18.81 8.36
CA GLU A 172 -0.93 -19.55 9.08
C GLU A 172 -0.92 -19.25 10.59
N ASN A 173 0.26 -19.13 11.19
CA ASN A 173 0.35 -18.81 12.61
C ASN A 173 -0.04 -17.36 12.93
N ILE A 174 0.15 -16.45 11.98
CA ILE A 174 -0.25 -15.04 12.09
C ILE A 174 -1.77 -14.92 11.95
N THR A 175 -2.34 -15.52 10.90
CA THR A 175 -3.78 -15.42 10.59
C THR A 175 -4.65 -16.02 11.69
N LYS A 176 -4.18 -17.05 12.42
CA LYS A 176 -4.84 -17.56 13.64
C LYS A 176 -5.12 -16.48 14.69
N LYS A 177 -4.34 -15.39 14.72
CA LYS A 177 -4.50 -14.28 15.67
C LYS A 177 -5.35 -13.14 15.11
N TRP A 178 -5.69 -13.16 13.83
CA TRP A 178 -6.47 -12.13 13.16
C TRP A 178 -7.97 -12.42 13.30
N THR A 179 -8.45 -12.42 14.54
CA THR A 179 -9.86 -12.70 14.88
C THR A 179 -10.69 -11.43 15.06
N GLN A 180 -10.04 -10.26 15.20
CA GLN A 180 -10.72 -8.99 15.43
C GLN A 180 -11.11 -8.32 14.12
N ARG A 181 -12.38 -7.95 14.02
CA ARG A 181 -12.89 -7.05 12.96
C ARG A 181 -12.25 -5.67 13.09
N TYR A 182 -12.02 -5.01 11.96
CA TYR A 182 -11.57 -3.63 11.94
C TYR A 182 -12.55 -2.72 12.71
N ARG A 183 -12.00 -1.88 13.60
CA ARG A 183 -12.80 -0.89 14.34
C ARG A 183 -13.41 0.11 13.36
N GLY A 184 -14.70 0.38 13.50
CA GLY A 184 -15.43 1.27 12.60
C GLY A 184 -15.71 0.67 11.21
N TRP A 185 -15.56 -0.65 11.02
CA TRP A 185 -15.81 -1.26 9.71
C TRP A 185 -17.23 -0.99 9.18
N ASP A 186 -18.25 -0.90 10.04
CA ASP A 186 -19.62 -0.60 9.61
C ASP A 186 -19.72 0.79 8.95
N GLN A 187 -19.04 1.80 9.51
CA GLN A 187 -19.02 3.15 8.92
C GLN A 187 -18.30 3.15 7.57
N VAL A 188 -17.16 2.47 7.51
CA VAL A 188 -16.38 2.32 6.26
C VAL A 188 -17.19 1.59 5.20
N LEU A 189 -17.89 0.51 5.56
CA LEU A 189 -18.73 -0.26 4.64
C LEU A 189 -19.87 0.60 4.09
N ASN A 190 -20.55 1.38 4.93
CA ASN A 190 -21.59 2.31 4.46
C ASN A 190 -21.05 3.32 3.45
N GLN A 191 -19.87 3.89 3.69
CA GLN A 191 -19.22 4.82 2.75
C GLN A 191 -18.84 4.12 1.44
N LEU A 192 -18.32 2.89 1.50
CA LEU A 192 -18.03 2.10 0.30
C LEU A 192 -19.29 1.78 -0.50
N ILE A 193 -20.42 1.47 0.16
CA ILE A 193 -21.71 1.24 -0.51
C ILE A 193 -22.20 2.51 -1.21
N VAL A 194 -21.97 3.70 -0.63
CA VAL A 194 -22.31 4.97 -1.29
C VAL A 194 -21.42 5.20 -2.52
N LEU A 195 -20.11 4.98 -2.41
CA LEU A 195 -19.15 5.21 -3.50
C LEU A 195 -19.23 4.18 -4.64
N TYR A 196 -19.55 2.92 -4.32
CA TYR A 196 -19.46 1.79 -5.23
C TYR A 196 -20.75 0.94 -5.26
N ARG A 197 -21.91 1.59 -5.10
CA ARG A 197 -23.22 0.93 -4.97
C ARG A 197 -23.44 -0.19 -5.96
N GLU A 198 -23.29 0.10 -7.25
CA GLU A 198 -23.55 -0.85 -8.34
C GLU A 198 -22.65 -2.09 -8.29
N ARG A 199 -21.44 -1.93 -7.76
CA ARG A 199 -20.44 -3.02 -7.65
C ARG A 199 -20.66 -3.88 -6.41
N LEU A 200 -21.10 -3.27 -5.31
CA LEU A 200 -21.25 -3.93 -4.01
C LEU A 200 -22.62 -4.56 -3.79
N THR A 201 -23.69 -4.07 -4.41
CA THR A 201 -25.07 -4.52 -4.12
C THR A 201 -25.26 -6.04 -4.28
N GLN A 202 -24.53 -6.67 -5.20
CA GLN A 202 -24.58 -8.13 -5.41
C GLN A 202 -23.87 -8.97 -4.32
N TYR A 203 -23.15 -8.33 -3.39
CA TYR A 203 -22.34 -8.97 -2.33
C TYR A 203 -22.79 -8.58 -0.91
N LEU A 204 -23.82 -7.74 -0.79
CA LEU A 204 -24.47 -7.40 0.48
C LEU A 204 -25.53 -8.43 0.81
#